data_AF-A0A0S9F014-F1
#
_entry.id   AF-A0A0S9F014-F1
#
_cell.length_a   1.000
_cell.length_b   1.000
_cell.length_c   1.000
_cell.angle_alpha   90.00
_cell.angle_beta   90.00
_cell.angle_gamma   90.00
#
_symmetry.space_group_name_H-M   'P 1'
#
loop_
_entity.id
_entity.type
_entity.pdbx_description
1 polymer ?
#
loop_
_entity_poly.entity_id
_entity_poly.type
_entity_poly.pdbx_seq_one_letter_code
_entity_poly.pdbx_strand_id
1 'polypeptide(L)'
;MSMHPLQQVLQHLHAGRWNAAHDLVQHDGSMLAAWLHGILHVQEGDLEDAENWYDRAGRHFRSRGTLAQEIERFEAALAASAPLTASPTASPDPESP
;
A
#
# COMPACT_ATOMS: atom_id res chain seq x y z
N MET A 1 4.01 -0.50 -20.97
CA MET A 1 4.23 -0.40 -19.52
C MET A 1 3.01 -1.00 -18.84
N SER A 2 3.11 -2.24 -18.37
CA SER A 2 2.00 -2.87 -17.65
C SER A 2 1.83 -2.16 -16.31
N MET A 3 0.77 -1.37 -16.19
CA MET A 3 0.42 -0.69 -14.95
C MET A 3 -0.22 -1.73 -14.03
N HIS A 4 0.29 -1.88 -12.80
CA HIS A 4 -0.35 -2.74 -11.81
C HIS A 4 -1.75 -2.17 -11.51
N PRO A 5 -2.77 -3.03 -11.35
CA PRO A 5 -4.13 -2.57 -11.03
C PRO A 5 -4.15 -1.68 -9.77
N LEU A 6 -3.30 -1.99 -8.79
CA LEU A 6 -3.16 -1.20 -7.55
C LEU A 6 -2.54 0.19 -7.76
N GLN A 7 -1.82 0.45 -8.86
CA GLN A 7 -1.35 1.81 -9.18
C GLN A 7 -2.51 2.74 -9.53
N GLN A 8 -3.60 2.22 -10.10
CA GLN A 8 -4.79 3.03 -10.33
C GLN A 8 -5.48 3.36 -9.01
N VAL A 9 -5.65 2.37 -8.13
CA VAL A 9 -6.20 2.57 -6.78
C VAL A 9 -5.43 3.65 -6.02
N LEU A 10 -4.09 3.59 -6.06
CA LEU A 10 -3.22 4.57 -5.40
C LEU A 10 -3.39 6.00 -5.96
N GLN A 11 -3.57 6.15 -7.27
CA GLN A 11 -3.88 7.45 -7.87
C GLN A 11 -5.24 7.99 -7.43
N HIS A 12 -6.25 7.11 -7.27
CA HIS A 12 -7.54 7.51 -6.73
C HIS A 12 -7.44 7.92 -5.26
N LEU A 13 -6.65 7.19 -4.46
CA LEU A 13 -6.36 7.51 -3.06
C LEU A 13 -5.75 8.91 -2.91
N HIS A 14 -4.68 9.21 -3.65
CA HIS A 14 -4.02 10.53 -3.64
C HIS A 14 -4.93 11.67 -4.09
N ALA A 15 -5.85 11.38 -5.01
CA ALA A 15 -6.82 12.36 -5.50
C ALA A 15 -8.07 12.50 -4.60
N GLY A 16 -8.13 11.79 -3.46
CA GLY A 16 -9.28 11.80 -2.56
C GLY A 16 -10.54 11.14 -3.15
N ARG A 17 -10.40 10.32 -4.21
CA ARG A 17 -11.51 9.62 -4.87
C ARG A 17 -11.72 8.24 -4.23
N TRP A 18 -12.08 8.22 -2.94
CA TRP A 18 -12.13 7.00 -2.13
C TRP A 18 -13.10 5.94 -2.67
N ASN A 19 -14.29 6.33 -3.12
CA ASN A 19 -15.25 5.39 -3.74
C ASN A 19 -14.66 4.65 -4.95
N ALA A 20 -13.98 5.38 -5.85
CA ALA A 20 -13.35 4.79 -7.02
C ALA A 20 -12.15 3.89 -6.65
N ALA A 21 -11.43 4.23 -5.57
CA ALA A 21 -10.36 3.39 -5.05
C ALA A 21 -10.92 2.09 -4.46
N HIS A 22 -12.02 2.15 -3.69
CA HIS A 22 -12.72 0.99 -3.16
C HIS A 22 -13.25 0.08 -4.25
N ASP A 23 -13.91 0.64 -5.26
CA ASP A 23 -14.46 -0.12 -6.38
C ASP A 23 -13.38 -0.93 -7.11
N LEU A 24 -12.18 -0.39 -7.23
CA LEU A 24 -11.06 -1.09 -7.88
C LEU A 24 -10.38 -2.11 -6.96
N VAL A 25 -10.12 -1.74 -5.70
CA VAL A 25 -9.34 -2.58 -4.77
C VAL A 25 -10.11 -3.81 -4.29
N GLN A 26 -11.44 -3.74 -4.20
CA GLN A 26 -12.27 -4.87 -3.76
C GLN A 26 -12.21 -6.08 -4.71
N HIS A 27 -11.82 -5.87 -5.97
CA HIS A 27 -11.69 -6.94 -6.96
C HIS A 27 -10.36 -7.68 -6.88
N ASP A 28 -9.39 -7.18 -6.10
CA ASP A 28 -8.08 -7.79 -5.91
C ASP A 28 -7.99 -8.45 -4.53
N GLY A 29 -7.80 -9.77 -4.52
CA GLY A 29 -7.71 -10.58 -3.30
C GLY A 29 -6.31 -10.70 -2.71
N SER A 30 -5.32 -9.96 -3.24
CA SER A 30 -3.94 -10.03 -2.77
C SER A 30 -3.75 -9.35 -1.41
N MET A 31 -2.66 -9.71 -0.71
CA MET A 31 -2.27 -9.05 0.54
C MET A 31 -1.97 -7.56 0.34
N LEU A 32 -1.47 -7.17 -0.84
CA LEU A 32 -1.27 -5.76 -1.17
C LEU A 32 -2.60 -5.03 -1.30
N ALA A 33 -3.58 -5.61 -2.01
CA ALA A 33 -4.90 -5.02 -2.12
C ALA A 33 -5.58 -4.86 -0.76
N ALA A 34 -5.53 -5.89 0.09
CA ALA A 34 -6.04 -5.82 1.46
C ALA A 34 -5.39 -4.68 2.26
N TRP A 35 -4.07 -4.50 2.14
CA TRP A 35 -3.39 -3.39 2.83
C TRP A 35 -3.85 -2.03 2.30
N LEU A 36 -3.95 -1.85 0.99
CA LEU A 36 -4.40 -0.59 0.40
C LEU A 36 -5.85 -0.26 0.77
N HIS A 37 -6.71 -1.29 0.89
CA HIS A 37 -8.07 -1.15 1.41
C HIS A 37 -8.06 -0.64 2.86
N GLY A 38 -7.19 -1.20 3.70
CA GLY A 38 -7.00 -0.71 5.07
C GLY A 38 -6.54 0.75 5.11
N ILE A 39 -5.62 1.16 4.24
CA ILE A 39 -5.15 2.56 4.16
C ILE A 39 -6.28 3.52 3.77
N LEU A 40 -7.17 3.13 2.85
CA LEU A 40 -8.35 3.93 2.47
C LEU A 40 -9.25 4.20 3.70
N HIS A 41 -9.57 3.16 4.46
CA HIS A 41 -10.37 3.29 5.68
C HIS A 41 -9.68 4.14 6.76
N VAL A 42 -8.35 4.05 6.91
CA VAL A 42 -7.60 4.98 7.80
C VAL A 42 -7.78 6.43 7.38
N GLN A 43 -7.80 6.71 6.07
CA GLN A 43 -7.99 8.05 5.53
C GLN A 43 -9.42 8.55 5.71
N GLU A 44 -10.42 7.68 5.60
CA GLU A 44 -11.84 7.98 5.85
C GLU A 44 -12.17 8.16 7.34
N GLY A 45 -11.32 7.62 8.22
CA GLY A 45 -11.52 7.64 9.67
C GLY A 45 -12.27 6.40 10.20
N ASP A 46 -12.54 5.41 9.34
CA ASP A 46 -13.13 4.13 9.74
C ASP A 46 -12.05 3.18 10.24
N LEU A 47 -11.69 3.33 11.52
CA LEU A 47 -10.57 2.58 12.09
C LEU A 47 -10.91 1.11 12.37
N GLU A 48 -12.19 0.78 12.55
CA GLU A 48 -12.66 -0.58 12.81
C GLU A 48 -12.55 -1.44 11.55
N ASP A 49 -13.02 -0.94 10.41
CA ASP A 49 -12.85 -1.63 9.13
C ASP A 49 -11.39 -1.65 8.71
N ALA A 50 -10.65 -0.56 8.93
CA ALA A 50 -9.22 -0.53 8.66
C ALA A 50 -8.46 -1.64 9.39
N GLU A 51 -8.76 -1.89 10.66
CA GLU A 51 -8.10 -2.93 11.45
C GLU A 51 -8.29 -4.33 10.83
N ASN A 52 -9.52 -4.65 10.42
CA ASN A 52 -9.85 -5.91 9.75
C ASN A 52 -9.06 -6.09 8.44
N TRP A 53 -8.94 -5.04 7.63
CA TRP A 53 -8.18 -5.11 6.38
C TRP A 53 -6.67 -5.23 6.59
N TYR A 54 -6.13 -4.57 7.62
CA TYR A 54 -4.73 -4.74 8.02
C TYR A 54 -4.44 -6.19 8.45
N ASP A 55 -5.33 -6.80 9.24
CA ASP A 55 -5.20 -8.21 9.63
C ASP A 55 -5.21 -9.14 8.40
N ARG A 56 -6.13 -8.92 7.46
CA ARG A 56 -6.19 -9.65 6.18
C ARG A 56 -4.94 -9.46 5.32
N ALA A 57 -4.25 -8.32 5.46
CA ALA A 57 -2.96 -8.07 4.82
C ALA A 57 -1.77 -8.68 5.58
N GLY A 58 -2.00 -9.37 6.71
CA GLY A 58 -0.96 -9.90 7.58
C GLY A 58 -0.18 -8.82 8.33
N ARG A 59 -0.81 -7.67 8.61
CA ARG A 59 -0.17 -6.49 9.21
C ARG A 59 -0.84 -6.12 10.53
N HIS A 60 -0.03 -5.77 11.53
CA HIS A 60 -0.54 -5.32 12.82
C HIS A 60 -0.99 -3.86 12.76
N PHE A 61 -2.30 -3.63 12.73
CA PHE A 61 -2.91 -2.30 12.65
C PHE A 61 -2.47 -1.34 13.77
N ARG A 62 -2.33 -1.83 15.01
CA ARG A 62 -1.93 -1.02 16.17
C ARG A 62 -0.46 -0.56 16.12
N SER A 63 0.37 -1.23 15.33
CA SER A 63 1.78 -0.90 15.15
C SER A 63 2.06 -0.13 13.85
N ARG A 64 1.00 0.33 13.17
CA ARG A 64 1.11 1.08 11.91
C ARG A 64 1.73 2.46 12.12
N GLY A 65 2.30 3.01 11.05
CA GLY A 65 2.78 4.39 11.03
C GLY A 65 1.65 5.41 10.89
N THR A 66 2.02 6.66 10.63
CA THR A 66 1.06 7.67 10.16
C THR A 66 0.52 7.26 8.77
N LEU A 67 -0.63 7.82 8.36
CA LEU A 67 -1.20 7.57 7.03
C LEU A 67 -0.17 7.79 5.91
N ALA A 68 0.60 8.88 5.98
CA ALA A 68 1.65 9.17 5.00
C ALA A 68 2.75 8.10 4.96
N GLN A 69 3.20 7.61 6.12
CA GLN A 69 4.18 6.53 6.20
C GLN A 69 3.63 5.22 5.64
N GLU A 70 2.35 4.94 5.88
CA GLU A 70 1.71 3.74 5.34
C GLU A 70 1.60 3.80 3.80
N ILE A 71 1.23 4.96 3.25
CA ILE A 71 1.21 5.18 1.79
C ILE A 71 2.61 5.00 1.19
N GLU A 72 3.64 5.61 1.78
CA GLU A 72 5.03 5.49 1.30
C GLU A 72 5.52 4.04 1.31
N ARG A 73 5.27 3.30 2.41
CA ARG A 73 5.62 1.88 2.51
C ARG A 73 4.86 1.05 1.49
N PHE A 74 3.60 1.37 1.24
CA PHE A 74 2.78 0.69 0.25
C PHE A 74 3.33 0.91 -1.17
N GLU A 75 3.68 2.14 -1.53
CA GLU A 75 4.29 2.47 -2.83
C GLU A 75 5.60 1.69 -3.05
N ALA A 76 6.46 1.62 -2.03
CA ALA A 76 7.70 0.85 -2.09
C ALA A 76 7.43 -0.66 -2.28
N ALA A 77 6.46 -1.21 -1.55
CA ALA A 77 6.09 -2.62 -1.68
C ALA A 77 5.48 -2.95 -3.05
N LEU A 78 4.65 -2.06 -3.58
CA LEU A 78 4.06 -2.19 -4.92
C LEU A 78 5.14 -2.14 -6.01
N ALA A 79 6.13 -1.25 -5.88
CA ALA A 79 7.27 -1.18 -6.79
C ALA A 79 8.13 -2.45 -6.73
N ALA A 80 8.37 -3.00 -5.55
CA ALA A 80 9.12 -4.25 -5.37
C ALA A 80 8.37 -5.50 -5.88
N SER A 81 7.03 -5.44 -5.90
CA SER A 81 6.17 -6.53 -6.38
C SER A 81 5.96 -6.50 -7.90
N ALA A 82 6.38 -5.41 -8.56
CA ALA A 82 6.43 -5.36 -10.00
C ALA A 82 7.41 -6.39 -10.56
N PRO A 83 7.11 -7.04 -11.70
CA PRO A 83 8.03 -8.01 -12.27
C PRO A 83 9.38 -7.33 -12.51
N LEU A 84 10.42 -7.88 -11.87
CA LEU A 84 11.79 -7.39 -11.84
C LEU A 84 12.35 -7.22 -13.26
N THR A 85 12.16 -6.05 -13.86
CA THR A 85 13.03 -5.53 -14.92
C THR A 85 13.71 -4.25 -14.43
N ALA A 86 14.38 -4.33 -13.29
CA ALA A 86 15.47 -3.44 -12.89
C ALA A 86 16.20 -4.04 -11.68
N SER A 87 17.43 -4.51 -11.89
CA SER A 87 18.30 -5.03 -10.84
C SER A 87 18.57 -4.00 -9.73
N PRO A 88 18.71 -4.44 -8.47
CA PRO A 88 19.06 -3.55 -7.37
C PRO A 88 20.58 -3.27 -7.36
N THR A 89 20.96 -2.00 -7.37
CA THR A 89 22.29 -1.58 -6.89
C THR A 89 22.12 -0.24 -6.19
N ALA A 90 22.10 -0.28 -4.86
CA ALA A 90 22.70 0.71 -3.99
C ALA A 90 22.37 0.34 -2.53
N SER A 91 23.21 -0.49 -1.91
CA SER A 91 23.48 -0.33 -0.48
C SER A 91 24.60 0.70 -0.36
N PRO A 92 24.42 1.80 0.37
CA PRO A 92 25.57 2.49 0.94
C PRO A 92 25.95 1.75 2.22
N ASP A 93 27.02 0.97 2.19
CA ASP A 93 27.70 0.56 3.43
C ASP A 93 28.36 1.81 4.05
N PRO A 94 28.01 2.18 5.30
CA PRO A 94 28.78 3.17 6.03
C PRO A 94 30.07 2.54 6.56
N GLU A 95 31.17 3.09 6.09
CA GLU A 95 32.52 3.03 6.66
C GLU A 95 32.54 3.00 8.20
N SER A 96 33.28 2.04 8.78
CA SER A 96 34.26 2.24 9.90
C SER A 96 34.67 0.90 10.56
N PRO A 97 35.82 0.83 11.27
CA PRO A 97 36.83 1.88 11.52
C PRO A 97 38.15 1.71 10.74
#